data_AF-A0AAW2C7K2-F1
#
_entry.id   AF-A0AAW2C7K2-F1
#
_cell.length_a   1.000
_cell.length_b   1.000
_cell.length_c   1.000
_cell.angle_alpha   90.00
_cell.angle_beta   90.00
_cell.angle_gamma   90.00
#
_symmetry.space_group_name_H-M   'P 1'
#
loop_
_entity.id
_entity.type
_entity.pdbx_description
1 polymer ?
#
loop_
_entity_poly.entity_id
_entity_poly.type
_entity_poly.pdbx_seq_one_letter_code
_entity_poly.pdbx_strand_id
1 'polypeptide(L)'
;MSPKTANHMKWHANGRVNDWLLRHPTDSEAWKSFDSKYIEFSFEPRNVRLGLAADGLNPYGNMSSTHSTWPVILIPYNLPPWMCMKRSSIMLSLLILGSTSPENDIDVYLQPLVEELELWDVGVKTFDVSSKKSFQMHVALLWTINDFPTYGDISGWSTKGALACPPCNYGSQSS
;
A
#
# COMPACT_ATOMS: atom_id res chain seq x y z
N MET A 1 15.15 15.04 0.91
CA MET A 1 15.30 14.12 2.07
C MET A 1 16.63 14.36 2.76
N SER A 2 16.70 14.20 4.09
CA SER A 2 17.98 14.25 4.82
C SER A 2 18.78 12.93 4.64
N PRO A 3 20.13 12.93 4.79
CA PRO A 3 20.92 11.70 4.76
C PRO A 3 20.47 10.67 5.80
N LYS A 4 20.01 11.13 6.97
CA LYS A 4 19.49 10.27 8.05
C LYS A 4 18.21 9.55 7.61
N THR A 5 17.27 10.27 7.01
CA THR A 5 16.02 9.71 6.49
C THR A 5 16.28 8.73 5.35
N ALA A 6 17.19 9.08 4.43
CA ALA A 6 17.57 8.17 3.33
C ALA A 6 18.19 6.87 3.87
N ASN A 7 19.00 6.94 4.93
CA ASN A 7 19.55 5.73 5.55
C ASN A 7 18.45 4.83 6.16
N HIS A 8 17.40 5.43 6.73
CA HIS A 8 16.26 4.69 7.28
C HIS A 8 15.44 3.92 6.23
N MET A 9 15.53 4.24 4.94
CA MET A 9 14.87 3.46 3.88
C MET A 9 15.42 2.02 3.77
N LYS A 10 16.59 1.75 4.37
CA LYS A 10 17.20 0.41 4.46
C LYS A 10 16.98 -0.23 5.83
N TRP A 11 16.16 0.37 6.70
CA TRP A 11 15.99 -0.11 8.08
C TRP A 11 15.43 -1.53 8.13
N HIS A 12 14.45 -1.84 7.28
CA HIS A 12 13.84 -3.18 7.22
C HIS A 12 14.88 -4.30 6.98
N ALA A 13 15.95 -4.00 6.24
CA ALA A 13 17.02 -4.96 5.95
C ALA A 13 18.12 -4.95 7.04
N ASN A 14 18.57 -3.77 7.47
CA ASN A 14 19.80 -3.62 8.25
C ASN A 14 19.58 -3.32 9.74
N GLY A 15 18.41 -2.80 10.10
CA GLY A 15 18.15 -2.22 11.42
C GLY A 15 17.10 -2.95 12.24
N ARG A 16 16.49 -4.02 11.71
CA ARG A 16 15.46 -4.80 12.41
C ARG A 16 16.06 -5.84 13.35
N VAL A 17 15.35 -6.12 14.43
CA VAL A 17 15.61 -7.27 15.30
C VAL A 17 14.86 -8.46 14.73
N ASN A 18 15.57 -9.57 14.50
CA ASN A 18 14.97 -10.81 13.97
C ASN A 18 14.82 -11.85 15.10
N ASP A 19 13.82 -11.65 15.95
CA ASP A 19 13.51 -12.49 17.12
C ASP A 19 12.20 -13.27 16.98
N TRP A 20 11.71 -13.44 15.75
CA TRP A 20 10.44 -14.11 15.40
C TRP A 20 9.17 -13.40 15.87
N LEU A 21 9.29 -12.21 16.48
CA LEU A 21 8.14 -11.40 16.86
C LEU A 21 7.69 -10.52 15.70
N LEU A 22 6.39 -10.35 15.55
CA LEU A 22 5.80 -9.42 14.60
C LEU A 22 5.93 -7.99 15.13
N ARG A 23 6.96 -7.27 14.71
CA ARG A 23 7.26 -5.90 15.14
C ARG A 23 6.98 -4.87 14.06
N HIS A 24 7.08 -5.29 12.81
CA HIS A 24 6.92 -4.45 11.64
C HIS A 24 6.36 -5.28 10.47
N PRO A 25 5.64 -4.68 9.50
CA PRO A 25 5.25 -5.28 8.23
C PRO A 25 6.27 -6.23 7.56
N THR A 26 7.57 -5.95 7.71
CA THR A 26 8.66 -6.78 7.18
C THR A 26 8.78 -8.16 7.82
N ASP A 27 8.21 -8.37 9.00
CA ASP A 27 8.23 -9.65 9.71
C ASP A 27 7.07 -10.56 9.27
N SER A 28 6.12 -10.04 8.46
CA SER A 28 4.96 -10.77 7.96
C SER A 28 5.34 -11.84 6.93
N GLU A 29 4.54 -12.90 6.85
CA GLU A 29 4.70 -13.93 5.82
C GLU A 29 4.48 -13.40 4.40
N ALA A 30 3.59 -12.40 4.22
CA ALA A 30 3.39 -11.76 2.92
C ALA A 30 4.67 -11.11 2.41
N TRP A 31 5.39 -10.39 3.27
CA TRP A 31 6.66 -9.78 2.91
C TRP A 31 7.73 -10.83 2.58
N LYS A 32 7.87 -11.85 3.43
CA LYS A 32 8.86 -12.93 3.22
C LYS A 32 8.58 -13.70 1.93
N SER A 33 7.31 -14.02 1.68
CA SER A 33 6.88 -14.68 0.45
C SER A 33 7.18 -13.81 -0.77
N PHE A 34 6.90 -12.51 -0.69
CA PHE A 34 7.24 -11.57 -1.76
C PHE A 34 8.74 -11.53 -2.04
N ASP A 35 9.58 -11.37 -1.00
CA ASP A 35 11.04 -11.31 -1.15
C ASP A 35 11.63 -12.62 -1.68
N SER A 36 11.04 -13.76 -1.33
CA SER A 36 11.43 -15.08 -1.85
C SER A 36 11.05 -15.29 -3.32
N LYS A 37 9.95 -14.69 -3.77
CA LYS A 37 9.47 -14.79 -5.15
C LYS A 37 10.22 -13.82 -6.06
N TYR A 38 10.52 -12.62 -5.58
CA TYR A 38 11.16 -11.55 -6.35
C TYR A 38 12.55 -11.23 -5.80
N ILE A 39 13.48 -12.17 -5.97
CA ILE A 39 14.84 -12.11 -5.41
C ILE A 39 15.61 -10.90 -5.94
N GLU A 40 15.48 -10.60 -7.23
CA GLU A 40 16.17 -9.45 -7.83
C GLU A 40 15.72 -8.12 -7.22
N PHE A 41 14.42 -7.98 -6.93
CA PHE A 41 13.89 -6.82 -6.25
C PHE A 41 14.38 -6.75 -4.79
N SER A 42 14.37 -7.87 -4.08
CA SER A 42 14.72 -7.91 -2.65
C SER A 42 16.22 -7.74 -2.39
N PHE A 43 17.08 -8.03 -3.37
CA PHE A 43 18.53 -7.84 -3.29
C PHE A 43 18.93 -6.37 -3.13
N GLU A 44 18.14 -5.44 -3.66
CA GLU A 44 18.34 -4.01 -3.48
C GLU A 44 17.46 -3.48 -2.32
N PRO A 45 18.00 -3.29 -1.10
CA PRO A 45 17.23 -2.87 0.07
C PRO A 45 16.72 -1.43 -0.04
N ARG A 46 17.12 -0.67 -1.06
CA ARG A 46 16.58 0.67 -1.33
C ARG A 46 15.33 0.66 -2.22
N ASN A 47 14.97 -0.49 -2.80
CA ASN A 47 13.68 -0.65 -3.48
C ASN A 47 12.53 -0.51 -2.49
N VAL A 48 11.47 0.18 -2.91
CA VAL A 48 10.41 0.67 -2.03
C VAL A 48 9.23 -0.29 -2.04
N ARG A 49 8.78 -0.68 -0.85
CA ARG A 49 7.57 -1.47 -0.63
C ARG A 49 6.50 -0.59 -0.01
N LEU A 50 5.37 -0.50 -0.69
CA LEU A 50 4.24 0.35 -0.34
C LEU A 50 3.08 -0.48 0.17
N GLY A 51 2.32 0.08 1.11
CA GLY A 51 0.92 -0.26 1.32
C GLY A 51 0.04 0.83 0.75
N LEU A 52 -1.10 0.44 0.20
CA LEU A 52 -2.15 1.37 -0.22
C LEU A 52 -3.30 1.27 0.77
N ALA A 53 -3.85 2.38 1.21
CA ALA A 53 -5.04 2.42 2.03
C ALA A 53 -6.06 3.35 1.37
N ALA A 54 -7.30 2.91 1.29
CA ALA A 54 -8.41 3.76 0.87
C ALA A 54 -9.66 3.41 1.67
N ASP A 55 -10.49 4.42 1.91
CA ASP A 55 -11.76 4.28 2.61
C ASP A 55 -12.66 5.47 2.30
N GLY A 56 -13.97 5.29 2.40
CA GLY A 56 -14.96 6.35 2.25
C GLY A 56 -15.15 7.13 3.55
N LEU A 57 -14.84 8.43 3.53
CA LEU A 57 -15.05 9.35 4.63
C LEU A 57 -16.14 10.36 4.28
N ASN A 58 -16.97 10.73 5.26
CA ASN A 58 -17.89 11.84 5.14
C ASN A 58 -17.48 12.98 6.10
N PRO A 59 -16.83 14.06 5.59
CA PRO A 59 -16.33 15.14 6.43
C PRO A 59 -17.46 15.99 7.06
N TYR A 60 -18.69 15.88 6.57
CA TYR A 60 -19.85 16.60 7.09
C TYR A 60 -20.67 15.78 8.09
N GLY A 61 -20.25 14.54 8.38
CA GLY A 61 -20.88 13.65 9.36
C GLY A 61 -22.34 13.31 9.04
N ASN A 62 -23.13 12.98 10.08
CA ASN A 62 -24.55 12.64 9.95
C ASN A 62 -25.45 13.77 9.41
N MET A 63 -24.93 14.98 9.21
CA MET A 63 -25.71 16.15 8.79
C MET A 63 -25.90 16.25 7.28
N SER A 64 -25.13 15.49 6.49
CA SER A 64 -25.35 15.41 5.04
C SER A 64 -24.79 14.11 4.48
N SER A 65 -25.64 13.32 3.82
CA SER A 65 -25.23 12.13 3.05
C SER A 65 -24.90 12.45 1.60
N THR A 66 -24.78 13.74 1.23
CA THR A 66 -24.61 14.17 -0.16
C THR A 66 -23.15 14.32 -0.57
N HIS A 67 -22.22 13.90 0.27
CA HIS A 67 -20.79 14.01 0.00
C HIS A 67 -20.02 12.81 0.55
N SER A 68 -19.13 12.29 -0.28
CA SER A 68 -18.19 11.22 0.03
C SER A 68 -16.79 11.66 -0.40
N THR A 69 -15.82 11.42 0.45
CA THR A 69 -14.40 11.73 0.26
C THR A 69 -13.59 10.47 0.45
N TRP A 70 -12.88 10.06 -0.59
CA TRP A 70 -12.08 8.84 -0.61
C TRP A 70 -10.60 9.20 -0.76
N PRO A 71 -9.85 9.33 0.35
CA PRO A 71 -8.40 9.48 0.29
C PRO A 71 -7.75 8.14 -0.08
N VAL A 72 -6.92 8.16 -1.12
CA VAL A 72 -6.02 7.04 -1.45
C VAL A 72 -4.64 7.39 -0.95
N ILE A 73 -4.16 6.59 -0.01
CA ILE A 73 -2.97 6.86 0.78
C ILE A 73 -1.93 5.78 0.52
N LEU A 74 -0.68 6.19 0.28
CA LEU A 74 0.47 5.29 0.20
C LEU A 74 1.35 5.39 1.44
N ILE A 75 1.80 4.24 1.92
CA ILE A 75 2.62 4.11 3.13
C ILE A 75 3.93 3.39 2.77
N PRO A 76 5.11 4.04 2.90
CA PRO A 76 6.39 3.40 2.65
C PRO A 76 6.84 2.58 3.86
N TYR A 77 6.73 1.25 3.76
CA TYR A 77 7.11 0.32 4.82
C TYR A 77 8.62 0.06 4.92
N ASN A 78 9.43 0.69 4.08
CA ASN A 78 10.89 0.64 4.22
C ASN A 78 11.40 1.29 5.51
N LEU A 79 10.62 2.26 6.03
CA LEU A 79 10.97 3.07 7.18
C LEU A 79 10.75 2.32 8.51
N PRO A 80 11.46 2.70 9.58
CA PRO A 80 11.27 2.08 10.89
C PRO A 80 9.87 2.34 11.49
N PRO A 81 9.42 1.52 12.46
CA PRO A 81 8.09 1.59 13.05
C PRO A 81 7.71 2.97 13.59
N TRP A 82 8.67 3.68 14.18
CA TRP A 82 8.47 5.03 14.74
C TRP A 82 8.42 6.14 13.68
N MET A 83 8.51 5.80 12.39
CA MET A 83 8.53 6.74 11.27
C MET A 83 7.50 6.39 10.20
N CYS A 84 7.31 5.11 9.84
CA CYS A 84 6.45 4.72 8.70
C CYS A 84 5.01 5.22 8.81
N MET A 85 4.44 5.26 10.02
CA MET A 85 3.06 5.74 10.26
C MET A 85 2.97 7.23 10.64
N LYS A 86 4.05 8.01 10.52
CA LYS A 86 3.99 9.46 10.76
C LYS A 86 3.31 10.15 9.59
N ARG A 87 2.53 11.20 9.87
CA ARG A 87 1.88 12.05 8.85
C ARG A 87 2.85 12.56 7.77
N SER A 88 4.13 12.77 8.12
CA SER A 88 5.16 13.23 7.17
C SER A 88 5.74 12.13 6.28
N SER A 89 5.44 10.86 6.54
CA SER A 89 5.89 9.70 5.76
C SER A 89 4.77 9.09 4.92
N ILE A 90 3.53 9.29 5.35
CA ILE A 90 2.32 8.91 4.63
C ILE A 90 2.10 9.89 3.46
N MET A 91 1.82 9.37 2.27
CA MET A 91 1.59 10.16 1.07
C MET A 91 0.12 10.07 0.67
N LEU A 92 -0.56 11.21 0.56
CA LEU A 92 -1.88 11.28 -0.07
C LEU A 92 -1.66 11.32 -1.59
N SER A 93 -1.99 10.23 -2.27
CA SER A 93 -1.78 10.09 -3.72
C SER A 93 -2.97 10.61 -4.51
N LEU A 94 -4.19 10.27 -4.09
CA LEU A 94 -5.42 10.71 -4.73
C LEU A 94 -6.43 11.12 -3.67
N LEU A 95 -7.29 12.07 -4.03
CA LEU A 95 -8.45 12.45 -3.24
C LEU A 95 -9.67 12.46 -4.15
N ILE A 96 -10.49 11.41 -4.05
CA ILE A 96 -11.69 11.26 -4.88
C ILE A 96 -12.85 11.89 -4.11
N LEU A 97 -13.53 12.84 -4.74
CA LEU A 97 -14.67 13.54 -4.16
C LEU A 97 -15.91 13.23 -5.00
N GLY A 98 -17.01 12.90 -4.33
CA GLY A 98 -18.26 12.57 -5.01
C GLY A 98 -19.46 12.81 -4.10
N SER A 99 -20.67 12.74 -4.66
CA SER A 99 -21.89 12.69 -3.84
C SER A 99 -22.09 11.33 -3.16
N THR A 100 -21.47 10.29 -3.72
CA THR A 100 -21.55 8.88 -3.31
C THR A 100 -20.16 8.24 -3.39
N SER A 101 -20.04 7.00 -2.91
CA SER A 101 -18.85 6.18 -3.14
C SER A 101 -18.58 5.99 -4.64
N PRO A 102 -17.31 5.82 -5.04
CA PRO A 102 -16.94 5.56 -6.42
C PRO A 102 -17.43 4.19 -6.91
N GLU A 103 -17.67 3.23 -6.02
CA GLU A 103 -18.15 1.87 -6.36
C GLU A 103 -17.34 1.28 -7.53
N ASN A 104 -18.00 0.98 -8.65
CA ASN A 104 -17.38 0.37 -9.83
C ASN A 104 -16.46 1.32 -10.60
N ASP A 105 -16.55 2.64 -10.41
CA ASP A 105 -15.74 3.63 -11.14
C ASP A 105 -14.38 3.89 -10.45
N ILE A 106 -14.08 3.19 -9.36
CA ILE A 106 -12.84 3.39 -8.59
C ILE A 106 -11.59 3.08 -9.42
N ASP A 107 -11.68 2.16 -10.37
CA ASP A 107 -10.60 1.79 -11.30
C ASP A 107 -10.19 2.96 -12.20
N VAL A 108 -11.15 3.72 -12.72
CA VAL A 108 -10.93 4.95 -13.51
C VAL A 108 -10.15 5.97 -12.69
N TYR A 109 -10.49 6.14 -11.42
CA TYR A 109 -9.79 7.08 -10.54
C TYR A 109 -8.39 6.60 -10.15
N LEU A 110 -8.18 5.29 -10.02
CA LEU A 110 -6.89 4.71 -9.66
C LEU A 110 -5.92 4.62 -10.84
N GLN A 111 -6.39 4.72 -12.08
CA GLN A 111 -5.56 4.60 -13.28
C GLN A 111 -4.28 5.47 -13.25
N PRO A 112 -4.32 6.78 -12.90
CA PRO A 112 -3.09 7.58 -12.85
C PRO A 112 -2.09 7.06 -11.81
N LEU A 113 -2.57 6.51 -10.69
CA LEU A 113 -1.70 5.92 -9.69
C LEU A 113 -1.09 4.60 -10.18
N VAL A 114 -1.84 3.80 -10.93
CA VAL A 114 -1.30 2.56 -11.54
C VAL A 114 -0.19 2.89 -12.54
N GLU A 115 -0.39 3.90 -13.38
CA GLU A 115 0.61 4.38 -14.35
C GLU A 115 1.89 4.87 -13.64
N GLU A 116 1.77 5.62 -12.53
CA GLU A 116 2.92 6.04 -11.72
C GLU A 116 3.61 4.86 -10.99
N LEU A 117 2.90 3.76 -10.75
CA LEU A 117 3.45 2.55 -10.14
C LEU A 117 4.07 1.57 -11.15
N GLU A 118 4.12 1.90 -12.45
CA GLU A 118 4.95 1.20 -13.45
C GLU A 118 6.46 1.24 -13.15
N LEU A 119 6.86 1.92 -12.07
CA LEU A 119 8.16 1.82 -11.41
C LEU A 119 8.55 0.39 -10.98
N TRP A 120 7.63 -0.56 -11.01
CA TRP A 120 7.95 -1.98 -10.80
C TRP A 120 8.86 -2.52 -11.91
N ASP A 121 8.51 -2.32 -13.19
CA ASP A 121 9.21 -2.96 -14.31
C ASP A 121 10.41 -2.12 -14.79
N VAL A 122 10.19 -0.84 -15.06
CA VAL A 122 11.25 0.05 -15.58
C VAL A 122 12.14 0.57 -14.46
N GLY A 123 11.53 0.87 -13.31
CA GLY A 123 12.17 1.59 -12.21
C GLY A 123 12.57 3.03 -12.57
N VAL A 124 13.22 3.71 -11.63
CA VAL A 124 13.73 5.06 -11.83
C VAL A 124 15.13 5.24 -11.24
N LYS A 125 16.02 5.89 -12.00
CA LYS A 125 17.37 6.19 -11.53
C LYS A 125 17.30 7.19 -10.36
N THR A 126 17.65 6.73 -9.18
CA THR A 126 17.53 7.49 -7.93
C THR A 126 18.90 7.68 -7.29
N PHE A 127 19.14 8.87 -6.74
CA PHE A 127 20.36 9.17 -5.99
C PHE A 127 20.14 9.01 -4.48
N ASP A 128 20.84 8.05 -3.86
CA ASP A 128 20.81 7.87 -2.42
C ASP A 128 21.83 8.79 -1.74
N VAL A 129 21.32 9.84 -1.08
CA VAL A 129 22.15 10.83 -0.36
C VAL A 129 22.90 10.21 0.83
N SER A 130 22.43 9.10 1.41
CA SER A 130 23.11 8.44 2.54
C SER A 130 24.39 7.72 2.10
N SER A 131 24.35 7.02 0.97
CA SER A 131 25.50 6.30 0.41
C SER A 131 26.26 7.11 -0.64
N LYS A 132 25.71 8.24 -1.09
CA LYS A 132 26.18 9.08 -2.20
C LYS A 132 26.32 8.31 -3.51
N LYS A 133 25.45 7.34 -3.74
CA LYS A 133 25.44 6.49 -4.94
C LYS A 133 24.09 6.53 -5.62
N SER A 134 24.10 6.51 -6.95
CA SER A 134 22.89 6.25 -7.72
C SER A 134 22.60 4.75 -7.78
N PHE A 135 21.32 4.42 -7.88
CA PHE A 135 20.82 3.07 -8.08
C PHE A 135 19.53 3.13 -8.91
N GLN A 136 19.13 2.00 -9.50
CA GLN A 136 17.82 1.88 -10.13
C GLN A 136 16.82 1.51 -9.03
N MET A 137 15.89 2.41 -8.72
CA MET A 137 14.87 2.18 -7.71
C MET A 137 13.63 1.58 -8.35
N HIS A 138 13.18 0.45 -7.82
CA HIS A 138 11.89 -0.13 -8.16
C HIS A 138 10.93 0.04 -6.99
N VAL A 139 9.63 0.04 -7.30
CA VAL A 139 8.55 0.19 -6.31
C VAL A 139 7.58 -0.97 -6.45
N ALA A 140 7.17 -1.55 -5.33
CA ALA A 140 6.19 -2.62 -5.27
C ALA A 140 5.06 -2.26 -4.30
N LEU A 141 3.82 -2.53 -4.70
CA LEU A 141 2.66 -2.49 -3.82
C LEU A 141 2.45 -3.88 -3.20
N LEU A 142 2.57 -4.00 -1.87
CA LEU A 142 2.47 -5.29 -1.18
C LEU A 142 1.04 -5.67 -0.83
N TRP A 143 0.23 -4.72 -0.39
CA TRP A 143 -1.16 -4.96 0.00
C TRP A 143 -1.97 -3.67 0.03
N THR A 144 -3.29 -3.87 0.05
CA THR A 144 -4.30 -2.83 0.28
C THR A 144 -4.88 -2.94 1.69
N ILE A 145 -5.07 -1.81 2.37
CA ILE A 145 -5.69 -1.70 3.70
C ILE A 145 -7.03 -1.02 3.52
N ASN A 146 -8.08 -1.84 3.53
CA ASN A 146 -9.44 -1.42 3.24
C ASN A 146 -10.36 -2.05 4.28
N ASP A 147 -11.50 -1.40 4.56
CA ASP A 147 -12.61 -2.09 5.20
C ASP A 147 -13.27 -3.08 4.22
N PHE A 148 -14.19 -3.90 4.71
CA PHE A 148 -14.75 -4.97 3.88
C PHE A 148 -15.57 -4.45 2.67
N PRO A 149 -16.42 -3.41 2.80
CA PRO A 149 -17.04 -2.74 1.65
C PRO A 149 -16.02 -2.21 0.63
N THR A 150 -15.04 -1.41 1.06
CA THR A 150 -14.02 -0.81 0.19
C THR A 150 -13.14 -1.86 -0.48
N TYR A 151 -12.92 -3.00 0.17
CA TYR A 151 -12.26 -4.14 -0.46
C TYR A 151 -13.00 -4.61 -1.71
N GLY A 152 -14.34 -4.65 -1.70
CA GLY A 152 -15.12 -5.01 -2.87
C GLY A 152 -14.92 -4.07 -4.04
N ASP A 153 -14.94 -2.76 -3.75
CA ASP A 153 -14.73 -1.72 -4.76
C ASP A 153 -13.30 -1.83 -5.36
N ILE A 154 -12.25 -1.90 -4.53
CA ILE A 154 -10.86 -1.91 -5.01
C ILE A 154 -10.48 -3.23 -5.70
N SER A 155 -10.95 -4.37 -5.20
CA SER A 155 -10.55 -5.68 -5.74
C SER A 155 -11.48 -6.21 -6.84
N GLY A 156 -12.62 -5.56 -7.07
CA GLY A 156 -13.72 -6.08 -7.89
C GLY A 156 -14.38 -7.33 -7.28
N TRP A 157 -14.12 -7.63 -6.00
CA TRP A 157 -14.68 -8.79 -5.31
C TRP A 157 -16.13 -8.54 -4.90
N SER A 158 -16.99 -9.54 -5.07
CA SER A 158 -18.35 -9.44 -4.54
C SER A 158 -18.32 -9.51 -3.02
N THR A 159 -18.66 -8.44 -2.32
CA THR A 159 -18.74 -8.40 -0.84
C THR A 159 -20.13 -8.76 -0.32
N LYS A 160 -21.03 -9.23 -1.19
CA LYS A 160 -22.44 -9.53 -0.90
C LYS A 160 -22.82 -10.93 -1.39
N GLY A 161 -23.78 -11.57 -0.72
CA GLY A 161 -24.31 -12.88 -1.13
C GLY A 161 -23.36 -14.05 -0.83
N ALA A 162 -23.61 -15.19 -1.47
CA ALA A 162 -22.93 -16.46 -1.14
C ALA A 162 -21.42 -16.45 -1.42
N LEU A 163 -20.95 -15.58 -2.33
CA LEU A 163 -19.54 -15.45 -2.71
C LEU A 163 -18.82 -14.30 -1.97
N ALA A 164 -19.46 -13.75 -0.92
CA ALA A 164 -18.91 -12.64 -0.14
C ALA A 164 -17.54 -12.96 0.47
N CYS A 165 -17.32 -14.19 0.92
CA CYS A 165 -16.10 -14.60 1.60
C CYS A 165 -14.99 -15.00 0.59
N PRO A 166 -13.87 -14.25 0.48
CA PRO A 166 -12.78 -14.58 -0.43
C PRO A 166 -12.18 -15.98 -0.27
N PRO A 167 -11.89 -16.46 0.96
CA PRO A 167 -11.36 -17.82 1.13
C PRO A 167 -12.43 -18.92 0.98
N CYS A 168 -13.73 -18.58 1.01
CA CYS A 168 -14.83 -19.55 0.99
C CYS A 168 -15.42 -19.77 -0.41
N ASN A 169 -14.83 -19.19 -1.46
CA ASN A 169 -15.40 -19.09 -2.81
C ASN A 169 -15.62 -20.44 -3.54
N TYR A 170 -15.38 -21.57 -2.87
CA TYR A 170 -15.68 -22.91 -3.33
C TYR A 170 -16.61 -23.60 -2.32
N GLY A 171 -17.93 -23.48 -2.52
CA GLY A 171 -18.89 -24.43 -1.94
C GLY A 171 -19.92 -23.90 -0.92
N SER A 172 -20.11 -22.60 -0.76
CA SER A 172 -21.26 -22.07 -0.02
C SER A 172 -22.55 -22.19 -0.85
N GLN A 173 -23.08 -23.41 -1.01
CA GLN A 173 -24.49 -23.55 -1.35
C GLN A 173 -25.28 -22.92 -0.19
N SER A 174 -25.99 -21.84 -0.51
CA SER A 174 -26.99 -21.28 0.39
C SER A 174 -28.11 -22.31 0.48
N SER A 175 -28.21 -22.95 1.64
CA SER A 175 -29.39 -23.70 2.06
C SER A 175 -30.58 -22.76 2.28
#